data_AF-A0A6G8JKW2-F1
#
_entry.id   AF-A0A6G8JKW2-F1
#
_cell.length_a   1.000
_cell.length_b   1.000
_cell.length_c   1.000
_cell.angle_alpha   90.00
_cell.angle_beta   90.00
_cell.angle_gamma   90.00
#
_symmetry.space_group_name_H-M   'P 1'
#
loop_
_entity.id
_entity.type
_entity.pdbx_description
1 polymer ?
#
loop_
_entity_poly.entity_id
_entity_poly.type
_entity_poly.pdbx_seq_one_letter_code
_entity_poly.pdbx_strand_id
1 'polypeptide(L)' 'MTWGWLSYLAAFFSIGLGLYKLFVYYNSTAESLRKNAYVSGDAYNYIINGTHATVFCVIGLVFAVIGAGCFIVNAINNKK' A
#
# COMPACT_ATOMS: atom_id res chain seq x y z
N MET A 1 -1.83 -21.99 -11.62
CA MET A 1 -1.72 -21.95 -10.13
C MET A 1 -0.58 -21.07 -9.63
N THR A 2 0.64 -21.17 -10.16
CA THR A 2 1.81 -20.37 -9.76
C THR A 2 1.59 -18.85 -9.82
N TRP A 3 0.96 -18.35 -10.88
CA TRP A 3 0.64 -16.93 -11.05
C TRP A 3 -0.26 -16.36 -9.94
N GLY A 4 -1.21 -17.14 -9.42
CA GLY A 4 -2.07 -16.70 -8.32
C GLY A 4 -1.28 -16.46 -7.03
N TRP A 5 -0.33 -17.34 -6.73
CA TRP A 5 0.56 -17.19 -5.58
C TRP A 5 1.50 -15.99 -5.71
N LEU A 6 2.07 -15.77 -6.90
CA LEU A 6 2.90 -14.59 -7.17
C LEU A 6 2.12 -13.29 -6.97
N SER A 7 0.87 -13.23 -7.45
CA SER A 7 0.01 -12.06 -7.23
C SER A 7 -0.29 -11.84 -5.75
N TYR A 8 -0.60 -12.89 -4.97
CA TYR A 8 -0.81 -12.71 -3.52
C TYR A 8 0.45 -12.29 -2.77
N LEU A 9 1.62 -12.76 -3.19
CA LEU A 9 2.88 -12.29 -2.61
C LEU A 9 3.09 -10.80 -2.90
N ALA A 10 2.86 -10.35 -4.14
CA ALA A 10 2.91 -8.93 -4.50
C ALA A 10 1.88 -8.08 -3.72
N ALA A 11 0.69 -8.62 -3.48
CA ALA A 11 -0.34 -7.97 -2.68
C ALA A 11 0.11 -7.77 -1.22
N PHE A 12 0.68 -8.82 -0.61
CA PHE A 12 1.21 -8.78 0.76
C PHE A 12 2.30 -7.73 0.93
N PHE A 13 3.29 -7.71 0.02
CA PHE A 13 4.35 -6.69 0.05
C PHE A 13 3.81 -5.28 -0.14
N SER A 14 2.86 -5.08 -1.06
CA SER A 14 2.27 -3.76 -1.31
C SER A 14 1.54 -3.23 -0.09
N ILE A 15 0.69 -4.06 0.54
CA ILE A 15 0.00 -3.68 1.78
C ILE A 15 1.02 -3.39 2.90
N GLY A 16 2.05 -4.23 3.05
CA GLY A 16 3.12 -4.01 4.03
C GLY A 16 3.81 -2.65 3.86
N LEU A 17 4.16 -2.26 2.63
CA LEU A 17 4.74 -0.94 2.34
C LEU A 17 3.76 0.21 2.62
N GLY A 18 2.49 0.01 2.32
CA GLY A 18 1.46 1.01 2.63
C GLY A 18 1.29 1.24 4.13
N LEU A 19 1.22 0.16 4.91
CA LEU A 19 1.16 0.23 6.37
C LEU A 19 2.44 0.81 6.97
N TYR A 20 3.61 0.47 6.42
CA TYR A 20 4.88 1.06 6.83
C TYR A 20 4.87 2.60 6.68
N LYS A 21 4.30 3.13 5.59
CA LYS A 21 4.17 4.58 5.39
C LYS A 21 3.25 5.25 6.42
N LEU A 22 2.26 4.53 6.96
CA LEU A 22 1.38 5.05 8.02
C LEU A 22 2.03 4.99 9.42
N PHE A 23 2.70 3.88 9.74
CA PHE A 23 3.14 3.60 11.11
C PHE A 23 4.58 4.01 11.40
N VAL A 24 5.43 4.12 10.38
CA VAL A 24 6.83 4.49 10.54
C VAL A 24 7.06 5.88 9.99
N TYR A 25 6.82 6.87 10.85
CA TYR A 25 7.08 8.27 10.57
C TYR A 25 8.35 8.74 11.29
N TYR A 26 9.21 9.46 10.57
CA TYR A 26 10.40 10.10 11.11
C TYR A 26 10.47 11.55 10.61
N ASN A 27 10.55 12.51 11.54
CA ASN A 27 10.78 13.91 11.21
C ASN A 27 12.20 14.32 11.68
N SER A 28 13.03 14.77 10.74
CA SER A 28 14.42 15.21 10.99
C SER A 28 14.56 16.72 11.22
N THR A 29 13.46 17.48 11.23
CA THR A 29 13.50 18.96 11.24
C THR A 29 13.00 19.53 12.56
N ALA A 30 13.90 20.20 13.28
CA ALA A 30 13.67 20.83 14.57
C ALA A 30 12.54 21.89 14.55
N GLU A 31 11.87 22.06 15.70
CA GLU A 31 10.70 22.92 15.98
C GLU A 31 10.80 24.41 15.59
N SER A 32 11.95 24.92 15.12
CA SER A 32 12.30 26.33 15.19
C SER A 32 11.82 27.25 14.04
N LEU A 33 11.14 26.75 13.01
CA LEU A 33 10.77 27.55 11.81
C LEU A 33 9.26 27.62 11.49
N ARG A 34 8.37 27.34 12.46
CA ARG A 34 6.91 27.22 12.24
C ARG A 34 6.10 28.53 12.25
N LYS A 35 6.62 29.66 11.76
CA LYS A 35 5.88 30.95 11.86
C LYS A 35 4.81 31.19 10.78
N ASN A 36 4.84 30.50 9.62
CA ASN A 36 3.91 30.78 8.51
C ASN A 36 3.54 29.55 7.66
N ALA A 37 3.15 28.42 8.27
CA ALA A 37 2.65 27.28 7.50
C ALA A 37 1.13 27.14 7.70
N TYR A 38 0.34 27.39 6.64
CA TYR A 38 -1.12 27.22 6.62
C TYR A 38 -1.58 25.79 6.97
N VAL A 39 -0.63 24.84 7.03
CA VAL A 39 -0.71 23.55 7.71
C VAL A 39 0.68 23.29 8.29
N SER A 40 0.77 22.78 9.52
CA SER A 40 2.06 22.49 10.15
C SER A 40 2.86 21.50 9.28
N GLY A 41 4.18 21.66 9.15
CA GLY A 41 5.01 20.81 8.28
C GLY A 41 4.83 19.30 8.52
N ASP A 42 4.54 18.90 9.75
CA ASP A 42 4.13 17.54 10.11
C ASP A 42 2.85 17.09 9.38
N ALA A 43 1.82 17.94 9.38
CA ALA A 43 0.54 17.65 8.73
C ALA A 43 0.70 17.42 7.22
N TYR A 44 1.57 18.20 6.56
CA TYR A 44 1.89 18.00 5.16
C TYR A 44 2.53 16.62 4.89
N ASN A 45 3.49 16.24 5.74
CA ASN A 45 4.14 14.94 5.65
C ASN A 45 3.17 13.77 5.92
N TYR A 46 2.23 13.93 6.85
CA TYR A 46 1.18 12.93 7.09
C TYR A 46 0.24 12.75 5.90
N ILE A 47 -0.14 13.83 5.21
CA ILE A 47 -0.98 13.75 4.00
C ILE A 47 -0.25 12.99 2.89
N ILE A 48 1.05 13.27 2.69
CA ILE A 48 1.87 12.56 1.70
C ILE A 48 1.99 11.07 2.05
N ASN A 49 2.33 10.74 3.29
CA ASN A 49 2.43 9.36 3.73
C ASN A 49 1.09 8.62 3.64
N GLY A 50 -0.02 9.27 3.99
CA GLY A 50 -1.37 8.74 3.84
C GLY A 50 -1.75 8.48 2.38
N THR A 51 -1.32 9.36 1.47
CA THR A 51 -1.53 9.18 0.03
C THR A 51 -0.72 7.99 -0.50
N HIS A 52 0.57 7.89 -0.14
CA HIS A 52 1.39 6.73 -0.49
C HIS A 52 0.79 5.43 0.06
N ALA A 53 0.36 5.43 1.32
CA ALA A 53 -0.27 4.27 1.93
C ALA A 53 -1.51 3.83 1.18
N THR A 54 -2.37 4.78 0.82
CA THR A 54 -3.58 4.51 0.03
C THR A 54 -3.24 3.88 -1.31
N VAL A 55 -2.29 4.45 -2.07
CA VAL A 55 -1.86 3.92 -3.37
C VAL A 55 -1.34 2.48 -3.23
N PHE A 56 -0.48 2.22 -2.24
CA PHE A 56 0.04 0.89 -1.98
C PHE A 56 -1.06 -0.13 -1.59
N CYS A 57 -2.04 0.28 -0.79
CA CYS A 57 -3.19 -0.56 -0.47
C CYS A 57 -4.06 -0.86 -1.70
N VAL A 58 -4.28 0.12 -2.59
CA VAL A 58 -5.02 -0.10 -3.84
C VAL A 58 -4.27 -1.05 -4.77
N ILE A 59 -2.95 -0.89 -4.92
CA ILE A 59 -2.12 -1.83 -5.69
C ILE A 59 -2.22 -3.24 -5.09
N GLY A 60 -2.18 -3.34 -3.75
CA GLY A 60 -2.37 -4.60 -3.04
C GLY A 60 -3.73 -5.25 -3.34
N LEU A 61 -4.81 -4.48 -3.33
CA LEU A 61 -6.15 -4.94 -3.69
C LEU A 61 -6.21 -5.46 -5.12
N VAL A 62 -5.62 -4.74 -6.09
CA VAL A 62 -5.60 -5.15 -7.50
C VAL A 62 -4.90 -6.50 -7.64
N PHE A 63 -3.74 -6.68 -7.01
CA PHE A 63 -3.03 -7.96 -7.04
C PHE A 63 -3.82 -9.08 -6.35
N ALA A 64 -4.52 -8.79 -5.25
CA ALA A 64 -5.37 -9.79 -4.58
C ALA A 64 -6.52 -10.24 -5.49
N VAL A 65 -7.17 -9.32 -6.20
CA VAL A 65 -8.24 -9.64 -7.18
C VAL A 65 -7.70 -10.49 -8.33
N ILE A 66 -6.53 -10.14 -8.88
CA ILE A 66 -5.87 -10.93 -9.94
C ILE A 66 -5.54 -12.34 -9.41
N GLY A 67 -4.98 -12.44 -8.20
CA GLY A 67 -4.65 -13.72 -7.57
C GLY A 67 -5.88 -14.62 -7.42
N ALA A 68 -6.97 -14.08 -6.88
CA ALA A 68 -8.25 -14.78 -6.77
C ALA A 68 -8.78 -15.23 -8.14
N GLY A 69 -8.73 -14.35 -9.15
CA GLY A 69 -9.11 -14.67 -10.53
C GLY A 69 -8.33 -15.85 -11.11
N CYS A 70 -7.01 -15.90 -10.90
CA CYS A 70 -6.18 -17.02 -11.33
C CYS A 70 -6.59 -18.35 -10.68
N PHE A 71 -6.94 -18.36 -9.38
CA PHE A 71 -7.38 -19.56 -8.70
C PHE A 71 -8.76 -20.02 -9.17
N ILE A 72 -9.70 -19.09 -9.36
CA ILE A 72 -11.04 -19.38 -9.86
C ILE A 72 -10.97 -20.02 -11.26
N VAL A 73 -10.23 -19.40 -12.19
CA VAL A 73 -10.05 -19.95 -13.54
C VAL A 73 -9.38 -21.32 -13.52
N ASN A 74 -8.37 -21.50 -12.67
CA ASN A 74 -7.72 -22.80 -12.49
C ASN A 74 -8.71 -23.85 -11.97
N ALA A 75 -9.56 -23.52 -11.00
CA ALA A 75 -10.57 -24.43 -10.46
C ALA A 75 -11.63 -24.82 -11.50
N ILE A 76 -12.03 -23.88 -12.36
CA ILE A 76 -12.96 -24.15 -13.47
C ILE A 76 -12.31 -25.09 -14.49
N ASN A 77 -11.05 -24.85 -14.86
CA ASN A 77 -10.35 -25.66 -15.86
C ASN A 77 -10.08 -27.10 -15.37
N ASN A 78 -9.82 -27.30 -14.07
CA ASN A 78 -9.61 -28.65 -13.50
C ASN A 78 -10.92 -29.43 -13.29
N LYS A 79 -12.09 -28.80 -13.45
CA LYS A 79 -13.40 -29.48 -13.40
C LYS A 79 -13.88 -29.96 -14.77
N LYS A 80 -13.24 -29.52 -15.86
CA LYS A 80 -13.45 -30.03 -17.22
C LYS A 80 -12.50 -31.19 -17.47
#